data_AF-K7A4G9-F1
#
_entry.id   AF-K7A4G9-F1
#
_cell.length_a   1.000
_cell.length_b   1.000
_cell.length_c   1.000
_cell.angle_alpha   90.00
_cell.angle_beta   90.00
_cell.angle_gamma   90.00
#
_symmetry.space_group_name_H-M   'P 1'
#
loop_
_entity.id
_entity.type
_entity.pdbx_description
1 polymer ?
#
loop_
_entity_poly.entity_id
_entity_poly.type
_entity_poly.pdbx_seq_one_letter_code
_entity_poly.pdbx_strand_id
1 'polypeptide(L)'
;MNYMGKNGAILAGFALVTTSLIAITFAGTKERIQFEQEKQLLSVLNELVPEQAHTNELHLDCILVNSPERLGSMQDKRIFRARMGEENVAAVIETSAPNGYSGEIKMVVAVSLDGASLGVRVVDHKETPGLGDKVDLRVSDWILSFANVPFSGKGDNRWQVKKDGGQFDQFTGATITPRAVVQAVKNTLIYYNENRDMIFNAASNCLSSIASDSADNALLDNAALDNKALANKALANKALANE
;
A
#
# COMPACT_ATOMS: atom_id res chain seq x y z
N MET A 1 22.75 -16.23 45.69
CA MET A 1 21.94 -16.07 44.45
C MET A 1 22.10 -17.35 43.64
N ASN A 2 21.02 -18.10 43.42
CA ASN A 2 21.09 -19.40 42.71
C ASN A 2 21.58 -19.16 41.27
N TYR A 3 22.50 -19.99 40.78
CA TYR A 3 23.10 -19.85 39.43
C TYR A 3 22.05 -19.67 38.32
N MET A 4 20.91 -20.33 38.46
CA MET A 4 19.75 -20.15 37.58
C MET A 4 19.20 -18.72 37.54
N GLY A 5 19.14 -18.02 38.68
CA GLY A 5 18.66 -16.63 38.75
C GLY A 5 19.63 -15.61 38.17
N LYS A 6 20.94 -15.83 38.33
CA LYS A 6 21.98 -14.96 37.74
C LYS A 6 21.99 -15.05 36.22
N ASN A 7 21.91 -16.26 35.67
CA ASN A 7 21.86 -16.46 34.22
C ASN A 7 20.55 -15.92 33.63
N GLY A 8 19.43 -16.08 34.34
CA GLY A 8 18.14 -15.47 33.97
C GLY A 8 18.19 -13.94 33.91
N ALA A 9 18.83 -13.29 34.89
CA ALA A 9 18.99 -11.84 34.90
C ALA A 9 19.87 -11.32 33.74
N ILE A 10 20.95 -12.04 33.41
CA ILE A 10 21.83 -11.69 32.28
C ILE A 10 21.06 -11.78 30.96
N LEU A 11 20.27 -12.85 30.76
CA LEU A 11 19.45 -13.02 29.57
C LEU A 11 18.37 -11.94 29.46
N ALA A 12 17.71 -11.58 30.57
CA ALA A 12 16.73 -10.50 30.60
C ALA A 12 17.35 -9.15 30.23
N GLY A 13 18.53 -8.84 30.78
CA GLY A 13 19.27 -7.62 30.43
C GLY A 13 19.63 -7.57 28.95
N PHE A 14 20.12 -8.67 28.39
CA PHE A 14 20.44 -8.75 26.98
C PHE A 14 19.21 -8.57 26.08
N ALA A 15 18.10 -9.24 26.42
CA ALA A 15 16.84 -9.11 25.69
C ALA A 15 16.31 -7.67 25.72
N LEU A 16 16.37 -6.98 26.87
CA LEU A 16 15.95 -5.59 26.96
C LEU A 16 16.79 -4.67 26.07
N VAL A 17 18.10 -4.86 26.05
CA VAL A 17 19.00 -4.05 25.22
C VAL A 17 18.73 -4.30 23.73
N THR A 18 18.61 -5.54 23.29
CA THR A 18 18.37 -5.86 21.88
C THR A 18 17.00 -5.41 21.40
N THR A 19 15.93 -5.62 22.19
CA THR A 19 14.59 -5.10 21.86
C THR A 19 14.58 -3.58 21.81
N SER A 20 15.25 -2.90 22.73
CA SER A 20 15.34 -1.43 22.73
C SER A 20 16.04 -0.91 21.47
N LEU A 21 17.14 -1.55 21.06
CA LEU A 21 17.88 -1.17 19.87
C LEU A 21 17.05 -1.35 18.59
N ILE A 22 16.33 -2.47 18.48
CA ILE A 22 15.43 -2.74 17.35
C ILE A 22 14.30 -1.71 17.32
N ALA A 23 13.69 -1.39 18.46
CA ALA A 23 12.59 -0.43 18.56
C ALA A 23 13.01 0.98 18.10
N ILE A 24 14.18 1.45 18.55
CA ILE A 24 14.73 2.75 18.12
C ILE A 24 14.99 2.77 16.62
N THR A 25 15.57 1.69 16.09
CA THR A 25 15.87 1.59 14.65
C THR A 25 14.58 1.61 13.82
N PHE A 26 13.57 0.86 14.25
CA PHE A 26 12.27 0.81 13.59
C PHE A 26 11.57 2.18 13.61
N ALA A 27 11.52 2.84 14.77
CA ALA A 27 10.93 4.16 14.93
C ALA A 27 11.63 5.20 14.04
N GLY A 28 12.96 5.23 14.01
CA GLY A 28 13.72 6.18 13.19
C GLY A 28 13.64 5.93 11.67
N THR A 29 13.26 4.71 11.24
CA THR A 29 13.20 4.36 9.81
C THR A 29 11.79 4.43 9.23
N LYS A 30 10.75 4.35 10.08
CA LYS A 30 9.34 4.31 9.65
C LYS A 30 8.96 5.50 8.77
N GLU A 31 9.33 6.71 9.17
CA GLU A 31 9.02 7.93 8.41
C GLU A 31 9.68 7.92 7.03
N ARG A 32 10.95 7.49 6.95
CA ARG A 32 11.65 7.42 5.66
C ARG A 32 11.00 6.42 4.71
N ILE A 33 10.53 5.29 5.23
CA ILE A 33 9.83 4.28 4.43
C ILE A 33 8.53 4.86 3.86
N GLN A 34 7.76 5.56 4.68
CA GLN A 34 6.50 6.18 4.24
C GLN A 34 6.74 7.23 3.15
N PHE A 35 7.76 8.08 3.33
CA PHE A 35 8.12 9.09 2.33
C PHE A 35 8.52 8.48 0.98
N GLU A 36 9.33 7.42 0.98
CA GLU A 36 9.72 6.75 -0.26
C GLU A 36 8.54 6.04 -0.93
N GLN A 37 7.63 5.44 -0.15
CA GLN A 37 6.41 4.82 -0.67
C GLN A 37 5.51 5.84 -1.35
N GLU A 38 5.33 7.01 -0.76
CA GLU A 38 4.54 8.09 -1.35
C GLU A 38 5.18 8.62 -2.63
N LYS A 39 6.50 8.83 -2.63
CA LYS A 39 7.25 9.22 -3.84
C LYS A 39 7.13 8.18 -4.96
N GLN A 40 7.23 6.89 -4.62
CA GLN A 40 7.07 5.81 -5.59
C GLN A 40 5.65 5.79 -6.16
N LEU A 41 4.63 6.00 -5.32
CA LEU A 41 3.25 6.12 -5.76
C LEU A 41 3.08 7.26 -6.77
N LEU A 42 3.58 8.46 -6.46
CA LEU A 42 3.50 9.61 -7.37
C LEU A 42 4.17 9.32 -8.72
N SER A 43 5.36 8.70 -8.71
CA SER A 43 6.06 8.29 -9.93
C SER A 43 5.21 7.32 -10.77
N VAL A 44 4.58 6.37 -10.10
CA VAL A 44 3.73 5.36 -10.75
C VAL A 44 2.45 5.98 -11.34
N LEU A 45 1.86 6.98 -10.67
CA LEU A 45 0.68 7.69 -11.20
C LEU A 45 1.01 8.34 -12.55
N ASN A 46 2.14 9.04 -12.64
CA ASN A 46 2.57 9.73 -13.86
C ASN A 46 2.96 8.77 -14.99
N GLU A 47 3.41 7.55 -14.68
CA GLU A 47 3.65 6.52 -15.69
C GLU A 47 2.37 5.96 -16.29
N LEU A 48 1.31 5.85 -15.47
CA LEU A 48 0.05 5.22 -15.88
C LEU A 48 -0.91 6.19 -16.55
N VAL A 49 -0.92 7.45 -16.11
CA VAL A 49 -1.71 8.52 -16.72
C VAL A 49 -0.73 9.65 -17.03
N PRO A 50 -0.27 9.76 -18.28
CA PRO A 50 0.74 10.76 -18.66
C PRO A 50 0.26 12.19 -18.37
N GLU A 51 1.18 13.09 -18.04
CA GLU A 51 0.86 14.50 -17.76
C GLU A 51 0.14 15.21 -18.91
N GLN A 52 0.26 14.73 -20.15
CA GLN A 52 -0.45 15.29 -21.29
C GLN A 52 -1.95 14.92 -21.30
N ALA A 53 -2.36 13.94 -20.49
CA ALA A 53 -3.72 13.44 -20.39
C ALA A 53 -4.51 14.08 -19.24
N HIS A 54 -3.91 14.92 -18.39
CA HIS A 54 -4.61 15.60 -17.30
C HIS A 54 -3.99 16.96 -16.97
N THR A 55 -4.77 17.85 -16.37
CA THR A 55 -4.31 19.18 -15.92
C THR A 55 -4.29 19.30 -14.40
N ASN A 56 -4.99 18.41 -13.68
CA ASN A 56 -5.03 18.43 -12.22
C ASN A 56 -3.86 17.67 -11.61
N GLU A 57 -3.51 18.01 -10.37
CA GLU A 57 -2.56 17.24 -9.57
C GLU A 57 -3.24 15.98 -9.04
N LEU A 58 -2.95 14.81 -9.64
CA LEU A 58 -3.63 13.54 -9.35
C LEU A 58 -3.68 13.21 -7.86
N HIS A 59 -2.59 13.45 -7.16
CA HIS A 59 -2.43 13.12 -5.75
C HIS A 59 -3.27 13.99 -4.79
N LEU A 60 -3.73 15.16 -5.24
CA LEU A 60 -4.63 16.03 -4.48
C LEU A 60 -6.11 15.75 -4.77
N ASP A 61 -6.42 15.11 -5.89
CA ASP A 61 -7.78 14.77 -6.28
C ASP A 61 -8.05 13.26 -6.11
N CYS A 62 -8.22 12.86 -4.84
CA CYS A 62 -8.54 11.49 -4.51
C CYS A 62 -9.70 11.33 -3.53
N ILE A 63 -10.30 10.13 -3.58
CA ILE A 63 -11.29 9.66 -2.63
C ILE A 63 -10.80 8.38 -1.94
N LEU A 64 -11.22 8.20 -0.69
CA LEU A 64 -11.04 6.99 0.10
C LEU A 64 -12.27 6.10 -0.05
N VAL A 65 -12.04 4.83 -0.35
CA VAL A 65 -13.09 3.82 -0.46
C VAL A 65 -12.72 2.57 0.32
N ASN A 66 -13.73 1.90 0.87
CA ASN A 66 -13.58 0.61 1.50
C ASN A 66 -14.37 -0.45 0.72
N SER A 67 -13.67 -1.38 0.08
CA SER A 67 -14.30 -2.50 -0.62
C SER A 67 -13.41 -3.74 -0.54
N PRO A 68 -13.40 -4.47 0.59
CA PRO A 68 -12.50 -5.60 0.78
C PRO A 68 -12.74 -6.73 -0.23
N GLU A 69 -13.99 -6.92 -0.67
CA GLU A 69 -14.38 -7.92 -1.67
C GLU A 69 -13.78 -7.63 -3.05
N ARG A 70 -13.64 -6.36 -3.44
CA ARG A 70 -13.15 -5.97 -4.78
C ARG A 70 -11.71 -5.49 -4.80
N LEU A 71 -11.30 -4.72 -3.80
CA LEU A 71 -9.98 -4.09 -3.71
C LEU A 71 -9.03 -4.85 -2.78
N GLY A 72 -9.49 -5.97 -2.20
CA GLY A 72 -8.63 -6.99 -1.58
C GLY A 72 -7.97 -6.57 -0.26
N SER A 73 -8.48 -5.53 0.40
CA SER A 73 -7.97 -5.07 1.70
C SER A 73 -9.09 -4.58 2.61
N MET A 74 -8.92 -4.82 3.92
CA MET A 74 -9.81 -4.26 4.94
C MET A 74 -9.54 -2.76 5.19
N GLN A 75 -8.36 -2.28 4.79
CA GLN A 75 -7.98 -0.87 4.88
C GLN A 75 -8.57 -0.08 3.72
N ASP A 76 -8.78 1.21 3.95
CA ASP A 76 -9.24 2.12 2.91
C ASP A 76 -8.20 2.21 1.78
N LYS A 77 -8.71 2.32 0.56
CA LYS A 77 -7.93 2.47 -0.66
C LYS A 77 -8.20 3.82 -1.29
N ARG A 78 -7.16 4.44 -1.82
CA ARG A 78 -7.28 5.68 -2.57
C ARG A 78 -7.65 5.40 -4.01
N ILE A 79 -8.52 6.26 -4.54
CA ILE A 79 -8.78 6.40 -5.96
C ILE A 79 -8.37 7.81 -6.36
N PHE A 80 -7.33 7.93 -7.16
CA PHE A 80 -6.86 9.18 -7.74
C PHE A 80 -7.61 9.44 -9.04
N ARG A 81 -8.03 10.68 -9.27
CA ARG A 81 -8.86 11.05 -10.41
C ARG A 81 -8.07 11.96 -11.33
N ALA A 82 -7.96 11.55 -12.58
CA ALA A 82 -7.36 12.35 -13.64
C ALA A 82 -8.45 13.17 -14.33
N ARG A 83 -8.22 14.48 -14.44
CA ARG A 83 -9.13 15.44 -15.05
C ARG A 83 -8.41 16.35 -16.04
N MET A 84 -9.09 16.68 -17.12
CA MET A 84 -8.69 17.68 -18.11
C MET A 84 -9.63 18.86 -17.97
N GLY A 85 -9.21 19.91 -17.26
CA GLY A 85 -10.11 20.94 -16.77
C GLY A 85 -11.18 20.35 -15.84
N GLU A 86 -12.45 20.49 -16.22
CA GLU A 86 -13.58 19.92 -15.49
C GLU A 86 -13.96 18.50 -15.96
N GLU A 87 -13.39 18.03 -17.08
CA GLU A 87 -13.73 16.73 -17.66
C GLU A 87 -12.96 15.60 -16.97
N ASN A 88 -13.67 14.52 -16.64
CA ASN A 88 -13.05 13.30 -16.14
C ASN A 88 -12.28 12.59 -17.27
N VAL A 89 -11.11 12.02 -16.99
CA VAL A 89 -10.28 11.33 -18.01
C VAL A 89 -10.01 9.88 -17.63
N ALA A 90 -9.57 9.66 -16.39
CA ALA A 90 -9.20 8.34 -15.90
C ALA A 90 -9.29 8.31 -14.37
N ALA A 91 -9.24 7.11 -13.81
CA ALA A 91 -9.03 6.89 -12.39
C ALA A 91 -7.86 5.94 -12.18
N VAL A 92 -7.05 6.18 -11.15
CA VAL A 92 -6.02 5.25 -10.70
C VAL A 92 -6.39 4.73 -9.33
N ILE A 93 -6.62 3.42 -9.22
CA ILE A 93 -7.21 2.79 -8.05
C ILE A 93 -6.15 1.95 -7.34
N GLU A 94 -5.91 2.24 -6.06
CA GLU A 94 -5.14 1.34 -5.20
C GLU A 94 -5.91 0.05 -4.96
N THR A 95 -5.22 -1.08 -5.13
CA THR A 95 -5.81 -2.40 -4.93
C THR A 95 -4.77 -3.37 -4.39
N SER A 96 -5.26 -4.42 -3.74
CA SER A 96 -4.43 -5.46 -3.15
C SER A 96 -4.81 -6.82 -3.74
N ALA A 97 -3.81 -7.63 -4.05
CA ALA A 97 -3.99 -9.06 -4.23
C ALA A 97 -3.60 -9.77 -2.93
N PRO A 98 -4.55 -10.09 -2.02
CA PRO A 98 -4.24 -10.72 -0.74
C PRO A 98 -3.73 -12.17 -0.89
N ASN A 99 -3.99 -12.78 -2.04
CA ASN A 99 -3.67 -14.18 -2.33
C ASN A 99 -2.34 -14.35 -3.10
N GLY A 100 -1.40 -13.41 -2.98
CA GLY A 100 -0.03 -13.59 -3.49
C GLY A 100 0.67 -14.75 -2.76
N TYR A 101 1.70 -15.34 -3.38
CA TYR A 101 2.31 -16.56 -2.84
C TYR A 101 3.01 -16.32 -1.49
N SER A 102 3.70 -15.19 -1.37
CA SER A 102 4.47 -14.79 -0.19
C SER A 102 3.80 -13.67 0.62
N GLY A 103 2.52 -13.39 0.34
CA GLY A 103 1.71 -12.40 1.03
C GLY A 103 0.99 -11.45 0.08
N GLU A 104 0.49 -10.35 0.64
CA GLU A 104 -0.21 -9.31 -0.10
C GLU A 104 0.70 -8.67 -1.17
N ILE A 105 0.16 -8.49 -2.36
CA ILE A 105 0.78 -7.69 -3.43
C ILE A 105 -0.04 -6.40 -3.56
N LYS A 106 0.58 -5.25 -3.31
CA LYS A 106 -0.04 -3.93 -3.43
C LYS A 106 0.24 -3.38 -4.82
N MET A 107 -0.79 -2.91 -5.50
CA MET A 107 -0.69 -2.39 -6.84
C MET A 107 -1.66 -1.23 -7.06
N VAL A 108 -1.44 -0.51 -8.14
CA VAL A 108 -2.41 0.45 -8.66
C VAL A 108 -2.83 0.05 -10.06
N VAL A 109 -4.10 0.31 -10.37
CA VAL A 109 -4.71 0.00 -11.67
C VAL A 109 -5.27 1.30 -12.22
N ALA A 110 -4.78 1.72 -13.38
CA ALA A 110 -5.34 2.85 -14.11
C ALA A 110 -6.47 2.38 -15.02
N VAL A 111 -7.59 3.07 -14.96
CA VAL A 111 -8.82 2.75 -15.65
C VAL A 111 -9.31 3.98 -16.42
N SER A 112 -9.61 3.81 -17.70
CA SER A 112 -10.16 4.86 -18.54
C SER A 112 -11.64 5.10 -18.27
N LEU A 113 -12.20 6.19 -18.81
CA LEU A 113 -13.62 6.51 -18.67
C LEU A 113 -14.57 5.43 -19.15
N ASP A 114 -14.21 4.67 -20.18
CA ASP A 114 -14.98 3.55 -20.74
C ASP A 114 -14.77 2.24 -19.98
N GLY A 115 -13.97 2.24 -18.91
CA GLY A 115 -13.77 1.10 -18.04
C GLY A 115 -12.67 0.13 -18.48
N ALA A 116 -11.90 0.46 -19.51
CA ALA A 116 -10.74 -0.32 -19.95
C ALA A 116 -9.54 -0.12 -19.00
N SER A 117 -8.67 -1.12 -18.93
CA SER A 117 -7.41 -1.02 -18.21
C SER A 117 -6.40 -0.23 -19.03
N LEU A 118 -5.95 0.91 -18.51
CA LEU A 118 -4.86 1.71 -19.09
C LEU A 118 -3.50 1.14 -18.72
N GLY A 119 -3.39 0.48 -17.55
CA GLY A 119 -2.18 -0.18 -17.11
C GLY A 119 -2.17 -0.50 -15.63
N VAL A 120 -1.17 -1.27 -15.21
CA VAL A 120 -0.99 -1.72 -13.82
C VAL A 120 0.46 -1.52 -13.40
N ARG A 121 0.67 -1.18 -12.13
CA ARG A 121 2.00 -1.17 -11.49
C ARG A 121 1.92 -1.78 -10.11
N VAL A 122 2.86 -2.67 -9.81
CA VAL A 122 3.07 -3.18 -8.45
C VAL A 122 3.87 -2.15 -7.67
N VAL A 123 3.38 -1.80 -6.49
CA VAL A 123 4.00 -0.83 -5.58
C VAL A 123 4.81 -1.56 -4.51
N ASP A 124 4.29 -2.67 -3.99
CA ASP A 124 4.93 -3.46 -2.93
C ASP A 124 4.55 -4.95 -3.05
N HIS A 125 5.52 -5.85 -2.81
CA HIS A 125 5.30 -7.30 -2.78
C HIS A 125 6.42 -8.02 -2.02
N LYS A 126 6.18 -9.28 -1.67
CA LYS A 126 7.17 -10.16 -1.00
C LYS A 126 7.48 -11.45 -1.77
N GLU A 127 7.04 -11.53 -3.02
CA GLU A 127 7.21 -12.70 -3.86
C GLU A 127 8.69 -13.11 -4.02
N THR A 128 8.91 -14.42 -4.19
CA THR A 128 10.25 -15.00 -4.29
C THR A 128 11.04 -14.48 -5.50
N PRO A 129 12.26 -13.96 -5.31
CA PRO A 129 13.13 -13.51 -6.39
C PRO A 129 13.40 -14.59 -7.44
N GLY A 130 13.35 -14.23 -8.72
CA GLY A 130 13.54 -15.13 -9.87
C GLY A 130 12.35 -16.04 -10.19
N LEU A 131 11.29 -16.02 -9.37
CA LEU A 131 10.08 -16.82 -9.57
C LEU A 131 8.84 -15.96 -9.74
N GLY A 132 8.40 -15.30 -8.66
CA GLY A 132 7.16 -14.52 -8.62
C GLY A 132 7.38 -13.01 -8.72
N ASP A 133 8.61 -12.54 -8.54
CA ASP A 133 9.01 -11.12 -8.63
C ASP A 133 8.88 -10.52 -10.04
N LYS A 134 8.59 -11.33 -11.07
CA LYS A 134 8.31 -10.88 -12.44
C LYS A 134 7.08 -9.96 -12.57
N VAL A 135 6.29 -9.81 -11.50
CA VAL A 135 5.23 -8.79 -11.43
C VAL A 135 5.79 -7.37 -11.27
N ASP A 136 7.03 -7.26 -10.83
CA ASP A 136 7.76 -5.99 -10.71
C ASP A 136 8.37 -5.62 -12.06
N LEU A 137 8.09 -4.39 -12.51
CA LEU A 137 8.59 -3.86 -13.77
C LEU A 137 10.13 -3.78 -13.81
N ARG A 138 10.78 -3.68 -12.65
CA ARG A 138 12.25 -3.70 -12.53
C ARG A 138 12.85 -5.06 -12.90
N VAL A 139 12.03 -6.12 -12.90
CA VAL A 139 12.43 -7.50 -13.18
C VAL A 139 11.93 -7.96 -14.55
N SER A 140 10.69 -7.62 -14.92
CA SER A 140 10.07 -8.07 -16.16
C SER A 140 8.94 -7.16 -16.65
N ASP A 141 8.78 -7.09 -17.97
CA ASP A 141 7.68 -6.37 -18.64
C ASP A 141 6.31 -7.07 -18.53
N TRP A 142 6.20 -8.20 -17.82
CA TRP A 142 4.94 -8.96 -17.75
C TRP A 142 3.76 -8.10 -17.29
N ILE A 143 3.98 -7.20 -16.32
CA ILE A 143 2.93 -6.30 -15.80
C ILE A 143 2.45 -5.27 -16.83
N LEU A 144 3.22 -5.01 -17.90
CA LEU A 144 2.81 -4.13 -18.99
C LEU A 144 1.74 -4.75 -19.90
N SER A 145 1.55 -6.08 -19.85
CA SER A 145 0.51 -6.77 -20.63
C SER A 145 -0.93 -6.35 -20.27
N PHE A 146 -1.10 -5.63 -19.15
CA PHE A 146 -2.37 -5.09 -18.71
C PHE A 146 -2.72 -3.73 -19.34
N ALA A 147 -1.80 -3.12 -20.10
CA ALA A 147 -2.02 -1.83 -20.73
C ALA A 147 -2.97 -1.93 -21.92
N ASN A 148 -3.89 -0.96 -22.03
CA ASN A 148 -4.87 -0.84 -23.11
C ASN A 148 -5.72 -2.10 -23.34
N VAL A 149 -6.05 -2.82 -22.26
CA VAL A 149 -6.91 -4.00 -22.33
C VAL A 149 -8.36 -3.60 -22.06
N PRO A 150 -9.27 -3.73 -23.04
CA PRO A 150 -10.67 -3.42 -22.83
C PRO A 150 -11.34 -4.42 -21.88
N PHE A 151 -12.35 -3.96 -21.15
CA PHE A 151 -13.09 -4.75 -20.18
C PHE A 151 -14.55 -4.90 -20.62
N SER A 152 -15.02 -6.14 -20.82
CA SER A 152 -16.40 -6.41 -21.26
C SER A 152 -17.33 -6.86 -20.14
N GLY A 153 -16.96 -6.62 -18.88
CA GLY A 153 -17.77 -6.94 -17.70
C GLY A 153 -17.32 -8.19 -16.94
N LYS A 154 -18.10 -8.60 -15.93
CA LYS A 154 -17.74 -9.68 -14.99
C LYS A 154 -17.42 -11.02 -15.68
N GLY A 155 -18.11 -11.33 -16.76
CA GLY A 155 -17.94 -12.55 -17.55
C GLY A 155 -16.77 -12.52 -18.54
N ASP A 156 -15.96 -11.45 -18.54
CA ASP A 156 -14.83 -11.34 -19.45
C ASP A 156 -13.74 -12.38 -19.09
N ASN A 157 -13.60 -13.38 -19.97
CA ASN A 157 -12.69 -14.51 -19.80
C ASN A 157 -11.23 -14.15 -20.06
N ARG A 158 -10.94 -13.01 -20.71
CA ARG A 158 -9.57 -12.55 -20.98
C ARG A 158 -8.78 -12.35 -19.68
N TRP A 159 -9.48 -11.96 -18.62
CA TRP A 159 -8.96 -11.68 -17.29
C TRP A 159 -8.66 -12.94 -16.48
N GLN A 160 -7.89 -13.84 -17.08
CA GLN A 160 -7.35 -15.05 -16.49
C GLN A 160 -5.95 -15.32 -17.06
N VAL A 161 -5.18 -16.20 -16.42
CA VAL A 161 -3.93 -16.67 -17.05
C VAL A 161 -4.26 -17.58 -18.23
N LYS A 162 -3.35 -17.69 -19.21
CA LYS A 162 -3.53 -18.53 -20.41
C LYS A 162 -3.86 -19.98 -20.09
N LYS A 163 -3.26 -20.53 -19.03
CA LYS A 163 -3.56 -21.90 -18.55
C LYS A 163 -5.02 -22.09 -18.12
N ASP A 164 -5.69 -21.01 -17.72
CA ASP A 164 -7.07 -20.99 -17.27
C ASP A 164 -8.01 -20.41 -18.36
N GLY A 165 -7.51 -20.24 -19.59
CA GLY A 165 -8.29 -19.79 -20.76
C GLY A 165 -8.33 -18.27 -20.98
N GLY A 166 -7.54 -17.48 -20.24
CA GLY A 166 -7.40 -16.05 -20.47
C GLY A 166 -6.21 -15.69 -21.36
N GLN A 167 -5.78 -14.41 -21.31
CA GLN A 167 -4.74 -13.90 -22.21
C GLN A 167 -3.38 -13.66 -21.53
N PHE A 168 -3.32 -13.66 -20.19
CA PHE A 168 -2.13 -13.28 -19.44
C PHE A 168 -1.19 -14.48 -19.23
N ASP A 169 0.11 -14.32 -19.43
CA ASP A 169 1.06 -15.42 -19.24
C ASP A 169 1.17 -15.85 -17.78
N GLN A 170 1.30 -17.15 -17.53
CA GLN A 170 1.70 -17.67 -16.22
C GLN A 170 3.22 -17.69 -16.05
N PHE A 171 3.71 -17.71 -14.81
CA PHE A 171 5.12 -17.96 -14.53
C PHE A 171 5.38 -19.45 -14.34
N THR A 172 6.39 -19.97 -15.04
CA THR A 172 6.90 -21.33 -14.82
C THR A 172 7.36 -21.47 -13.37
N GLY A 173 6.81 -22.45 -12.65
CA GLY A 173 7.15 -22.70 -11.24
C GLY A 173 6.51 -21.75 -10.22
N ALA A 174 5.78 -20.70 -10.63
CA ALA A 174 5.19 -19.70 -9.74
C ALA A 174 3.79 -19.27 -10.20
N THR A 175 2.86 -20.23 -10.24
CA THR A 175 1.54 -19.99 -10.88
C THR A 175 0.49 -19.33 -9.97
N ILE A 176 0.77 -19.15 -8.68
CA ILE A 176 -0.13 -18.48 -7.73
C ILE A 176 -0.10 -16.97 -7.93
N THR A 177 1.10 -16.39 -8.00
CA THR A 177 1.34 -14.95 -8.18
C THR A 177 0.61 -14.34 -9.38
N PRO A 178 0.78 -14.81 -10.64
CA PRO A 178 0.14 -14.18 -11.79
C PRO A 178 -1.39 -14.30 -11.72
N ARG A 179 -1.93 -15.39 -11.16
CA ARG A 179 -3.39 -15.53 -10.96
C ARG A 179 -3.92 -14.52 -9.96
N ALA A 180 -3.22 -14.33 -8.85
CA ALA A 180 -3.60 -13.36 -7.83
C ALA A 180 -3.63 -11.94 -8.40
N VAL A 181 -2.61 -11.56 -9.16
CA VAL A 181 -2.57 -10.23 -9.82
C VAL A 181 -3.70 -10.09 -10.84
N VAL A 182 -3.85 -11.03 -11.78
CA VAL A 182 -4.90 -10.94 -12.81
C VAL A 182 -6.30 -10.83 -12.19
N GLN A 183 -6.57 -11.61 -11.13
CA GLN A 183 -7.86 -11.55 -10.43
C GLN A 183 -8.08 -10.22 -9.71
N ALA A 184 -7.05 -9.67 -9.04
CA ALA A 184 -7.16 -8.38 -8.36
C ALA A 184 -7.42 -7.24 -9.36
N VAL A 185 -6.74 -7.24 -10.51
CA VAL A 185 -6.99 -6.26 -11.57
C VAL A 185 -8.41 -6.40 -12.12
N LYS A 186 -8.86 -7.63 -12.40
CA LYS A 186 -10.26 -7.89 -12.83
C LYS A 186 -11.28 -7.33 -11.83
N ASN A 187 -11.09 -7.62 -10.55
CA ASN A 187 -12.00 -7.15 -9.50
C ASN A 187 -12.02 -5.63 -9.38
N THR A 188 -10.87 -4.99 -9.60
CA THR A 188 -10.74 -3.52 -9.60
C THR A 188 -11.52 -2.90 -10.77
N LEU A 189 -11.43 -3.49 -11.96
CA LEU A 189 -12.22 -3.05 -13.12
C LEU A 189 -13.72 -3.25 -12.89
N ILE A 190 -14.13 -4.37 -12.28
CA ILE A 190 -15.53 -4.58 -11.88
C ILE A 190 -15.98 -3.46 -10.93
N TYR A 191 -15.21 -3.19 -9.88
CA TYR A 191 -15.52 -2.15 -8.91
C TYR A 191 -15.67 -0.77 -9.56
N TYR A 192 -14.72 -0.39 -10.42
CA TYR A 192 -14.78 0.87 -11.13
C TYR A 192 -16.06 1.00 -11.96
N ASN A 193 -16.38 -0.02 -12.75
CA ASN A 193 -17.56 0.01 -13.61
C ASN A 193 -18.88 0.03 -12.81
N GLU A 194 -18.91 -0.57 -11.62
CA GLU A 194 -20.08 -0.51 -10.72
C GLU A 194 -20.21 0.83 -9.97
N ASN A 195 -19.13 1.60 -9.84
CA ASN A 195 -19.06 2.77 -8.96
C ASN A 195 -18.62 4.07 -9.67
N ARG A 196 -18.54 4.08 -10.99
CA ARG A 196 -18.00 5.18 -11.80
C ARG A 196 -18.56 6.56 -11.42
N ASP A 197 -19.88 6.67 -11.29
CA ASP A 197 -20.52 7.94 -10.97
C ASP A 197 -20.17 8.42 -9.56
N MET A 198 -20.11 7.51 -8.58
CA MET A 198 -19.66 7.84 -7.23
C MET A 198 -18.21 8.32 -7.23
N ILE A 199 -17.34 7.62 -7.97
CA ILE A 199 -15.91 7.92 -8.05
C ILE A 199 -15.70 9.36 -8.50
N PHE A 200 -16.36 9.81 -9.57
CA PHE A 200 -16.10 11.14 -10.13
C PHE A 200 -16.91 12.27 -9.51
N ASN A 201 -18.05 12.00 -8.87
CA ASN A 201 -18.92 13.03 -8.29
C ASN A 201 -18.67 13.29 -6.79
N ALA A 202 -17.97 12.38 -6.09
CA ALA A 202 -17.66 12.58 -4.66
C ALA A 202 -16.68 13.73 -4.43
N ALA A 203 -16.80 14.43 -3.30
CA ALA A 203 -15.80 15.40 -2.87
C ALA A 203 -14.48 14.69 -2.53
N SER A 204 -13.34 15.30 -2.86
CA SER A 204 -12.04 14.74 -2.47
C SER A 204 -11.92 14.72 -0.94
N ASN A 205 -11.39 13.62 -0.39
CA ASN A 205 -11.29 13.40 1.06
C ASN A 205 -9.96 12.76 1.50
N CYS A 206 -9.00 12.57 0.60
CA CYS A 206 -7.71 11.96 0.91
C CYS A 206 -6.69 12.91 1.56
N LEU A 207 -6.91 14.23 1.49
CA LEU A 207 -6.07 15.21 2.22
C LEU A 207 -6.29 15.14 3.74
N SER A 208 -7.46 14.67 4.17
CA SER A 208 -7.80 14.51 5.59
C SER A 208 -7.05 13.36 6.26
N SER A 209 -6.60 12.35 5.51
CA SER A 209 -5.86 11.20 6.09
C SER A 209 -4.37 11.51 6.34
N ILE A 210 -3.79 12.45 5.60
CA ILE A 210 -2.43 12.96 5.88
C ILE A 210 -2.43 13.71 7.23
N ALA A 211 -3.53 14.41 7.54
CA ALA A 211 -3.74 15.06 8.84
C ALA A 211 -4.04 14.06 9.98
N SER A 212 -4.72 12.93 9.70
CA SER A 212 -5.02 11.93 10.74
C SER A 212 -3.79 11.09 11.11
N ASP A 213 -2.97 10.67 10.13
CA ASP A 213 -1.75 9.90 10.40
C ASP A 213 -0.68 10.74 11.12
N SER A 214 -0.66 12.06 10.87
CA SER A 214 0.21 12.99 11.60
C SER A 214 -0.32 13.33 12.99
N ALA A 215 -1.64 13.43 13.18
CA ALA A 215 -2.25 13.66 14.49
C ALA A 215 -2.10 12.45 15.42
N ASP A 216 -2.25 11.21 14.91
CA ASP A 216 -2.06 10.00 15.70
C ASP A 216 -0.59 9.82 16.12
N ASN A 217 0.38 10.15 15.25
CA ASN A 217 1.79 10.17 15.64
C ASN A 217 2.10 11.28 16.67
N ALA A 218 1.51 12.48 16.52
CA ALA A 218 1.71 13.59 17.46
C ALA A 218 1.12 13.31 18.85
N LEU A 219 0.00 12.58 18.93
CA LEU A 219 -0.60 12.16 20.21
C LEU A 219 0.25 11.09 20.91
N LEU A 220 0.86 10.18 20.16
CA LEU A 220 1.78 9.16 20.69
C LEU A 220 3.10 9.77 21.19
N ASP A 221 3.65 10.76 20.48
CA ASP A 221 4.87 11.47 20.90
C ASP A 221 4.66 12.30 22.17
N ASN A 222 3.52 12.99 22.29
CA ASN A 222 3.19 13.75 23.50
C ASN A 222 2.97 12.83 24.71
N ALA A 223 2.32 11.67 24.52
CA ALA A 223 2.17 10.66 25.59
C ALA A 223 3.51 10.04 26.02
N ALA A 224 4.49 9.93 25.11
CA ALA A 224 5.84 9.47 25.43
C ALA A 224 6.66 10.54 26.17
N LEU A 225 6.50 11.81 25.82
CA LEU A 225 7.14 12.95 26.49
C LEU A 225 6.62 13.16 27.92
N ASP A 226 5.30 13.05 28.13
CA ASP A 226 4.68 13.19 29.46
C ASP A 226 5.14 12.10 30.43
N ASN A 227 5.22 10.85 29.97
CA ASN A 227 5.74 9.74 30.78
C ASN A 227 7.22 9.92 31.16
N LYS A 228 8.02 10.51 30.26
CA LYS A 228 9.44 10.80 30.53
C LYS A 228 9.59 11.95 31.52
N ALA A 229 8.73 12.96 31.45
CA ALA A 229 8.67 14.05 32.42
C ALA A 229 8.24 13.56 33.81
N LEU A 230 7.25 12.68 33.89
CA LEU A 230 6.80 12.04 35.13
C LEU A 230 7.90 11.16 35.76
N ALA A 231 8.61 10.37 34.96
CA ALA A 231 9.72 9.53 35.42
C ALA A 231 10.90 10.35 35.97
N ASN A 232 11.27 11.45 35.31
CA ASN A 232 12.34 12.34 35.79
C ASN A 232 11.96 13.08 37.07
N LYS A 233 10.68 13.47 37.24
CA LYS A 233 10.19 14.09 38.46
C LYS A 233 10.19 13.10 39.64
N ALA A 234 9.88 11.82 39.39
CA ALA A 234 9.97 10.76 40.38
C ALA A 234 11.43 10.44 40.79
N LEU A 235 12.38 10.52 39.86
CA LEU A 235 13.81 10.34 40.13
C LEU A 235 14.40 11.53 40.92
N ALA A 236 14.02 12.77 40.60
CA ALA A 236 14.46 13.96 41.33
C ALA A 236 13.95 13.98 42.78
N ASN A 237 12.69 13.59 43.01
CA ASN A 237 12.14 13.52 44.37
C ASN A 237 12.77 12.40 45.21
N LYS A 238 13.29 11.34 44.58
CA LYS A 238 14.00 10.25 45.27
C LYS A 238 15.45 10.63 45.65
N ALA A 239 16.05 11.59 44.93
CA ALA A 239 17.36 12.14 45.27
C ALA A 239 17.30 13.14 46.44
N LEU A 240 16.20 13.88 46.57
CA LEU A 240 15.99 14.85 47.67
C LEU A 240 15.51 14.21 48.98
N ALA A 241 15.16 12.93 48.99
CA ALA A 241 14.71 12.20 50.18
C ALA A 241 15.84 11.41 50.89
N ASN A 242 17.09 11.55 50.42
CA ASN A 242 18.27 10.84 50.92
C ASN A 242 19.37 11.79 51.46
N GLU A 243 19.03 13.03 51.77
CA GLU A 243 19.84 13.94 52.61
C GLU A 243 19.21 14.10 54.00
#